data_AF-A0A349J4V9-F1
#
_entry.id   AF-A0A349J4V9-F1
#
_cell.length_a   1.000
_cell.length_b   1.000
_cell.length_c   1.000
_cell.angle_alpha   90.00
_cell.angle_beta   90.00
_cell.angle_gamma   90.00
#
_symmetry.space_group_name_H-M   'P 1'
#
loop_
_entity.id
_entity.type
_entity.pdbx_description
1 polymer ?
#
loop_
_entity_poly.entity_id
_entity_poly.type
_entity_poly.pdbx_seq_one_letter_code
_entity_poly.pdbx_strand_id
1 'polypeptide(L)' 'MSQIPELIFSDKPVAYPGAVTFMENRVADIVANKAPECLWFLEHPPL' A
#
# COMPACT_ATOMS: atom_id res chain seq x y z
N MET A 1 1.13 16.59 -14.63
CA MET A 1 2.13 15.56 -15.00
C MET A 1 1.78 14.31 -14.20
N SER A 2 1.44 13.20 -14.85
CA SER A 2 1.19 11.95 -14.13
C SER A 2 2.54 11.40 -13.70
N GLN A 3 2.82 11.37 -12.38
CA GLN A 3 3.97 10.60 -11.89
C GLN A 3 3.67 9.11 -11.98
N ILE A 4 4.72 8.30 -12.16
CA ILE A 4 4.60 6.85 -12.08
C ILE A 4 4.39 6.50 -10.59
N PRO A 5 3.36 5.69 -10.24
CA PRO A 5 3.17 5.24 -8.86
C PRO A 5 4.38 4.47 -8.34
N GLU A 6 4.66 4.62 -7.05
CA GLU A 6 5.67 3.82 -6.34
C GLU A 6 5.30 2.33 -6.43
N LEU A 7 6.27 1.46 -6.80
CA LEU A 7 6.06 0.01 -6.82
C LEU A 7 6.55 -0.59 -5.50
N ILE A 8 5.65 -1.26 -4.78
CA ILE A 8 5.94 -1.87 -3.47
C ILE A 8 5.67 -3.37 -3.57
N PHE A 9 6.54 -4.18 -2.98
CA PHE A 9 6.42 -5.63 -2.92
C PHE A 9 6.55 -6.10 -1.48
N SER A 10 5.67 -7.00 -1.04
CA SER A 10 5.78 -7.66 0.26
C SER A 10 6.44 -9.03 0.11
N ASP A 11 7.55 -9.23 0.82
CA ASP A 11 8.30 -10.49 0.81
C ASP A 11 7.62 -11.63 1.59
N LYS A 12 6.58 -11.31 2.37
CA LYS A 12 5.85 -12.26 3.21
C LYS A 12 4.35 -12.00 3.12
N PRO A 13 3.50 -13.02 3.34
CA PRO A 13 2.06 -12.84 3.41
C PRO A 13 1.65 -11.80 4.46
N VAL A 14 0.74 -10.92 4.08
CA VAL A 14 0.22 -9.82 4.89
C VAL A 14 -1.18 -10.18 5.36
N ALA A 15 -1.41 -10.17 6.68
CA ALA A 15 -2.75 -10.40 7.23
C ALA A 15 -3.73 -9.33 6.72
N TYR A 16 -4.96 -9.74 6.41
CA TYR A 16 -5.98 -8.87 5.81
C TYR A 16 -6.19 -7.55 6.60
N PRO A 17 -6.33 -7.55 7.94
CA PRO A 17 -6.47 -6.30 8.70
C PRO A 17 -5.25 -5.38 8.59
N GLY A 18 -4.05 -5.96 8.50
CA GLY A 18 -2.81 -5.20 8.30
C GLY A 18 -2.73 -4.55 6.92
N ALA A 19 -3.22 -5.25 5.88
CA ALA A 19 -3.30 -4.69 4.53
C ALA A 19 -4.26 -3.50 4.46
N VAL A 20 -5.43 -3.60 5.08
CA VAL A 20 -6.40 -2.49 5.15
C VAL A 20 -5.80 -1.28 5.86
N THR A 21 -5.17 -1.50 7.02
CA THR A 21 -4.51 -0.43 7.78
C THR A 21 -3.43 0.28 6.95
N PHE A 22 -2.63 -0.47 6.18
CA PHE A 22 -1.64 0.11 5.27
C PHE A 22 -2.28 0.96 4.18
N MET A 23 -3.35 0.47 3.54
CA MET A 23 -4.06 1.21 2.49
C MET A 23 -4.65 2.52 3.01
N GLU A 24 -5.28 2.50 4.18
CA GLU A 24 -5.85 3.69 4.81
C GLU A 24 -4.78 4.75 5.12
N ASN A 25 -3.66 4.32 5.72
CA ASN A 25 -2.53 5.22 6.02
C ASN A 25 -1.92 5.80 4.74
N ARG A 26 -1.73 4.98 3.70
CA ARG A 26 -1.20 5.45 2.41
C ARG A 26 -2.11 6.51 1.78
N VAL A 27 -3.44 6.31 1.81
CA VAL A 27 -4.39 7.31 1.30
C VAL A 27 -4.30 8.61 2.10
N ALA A 28 -4.23 8.54 3.43
CA ALA A 28 -4.08 9.72 4.27
C ALA A 28 -2.79 10.51 3.95
N ASP A 29 -1.68 9.81 3.71
CA ASP A 29 -0.40 10.42 3.35
C ASP A 29 -0.41 11.03 1.95
N ILE A 30 -1.10 10.42 0.97
CA ILE A 30 -1.29 10.99 -0.36
C ILE A 30 -2.08 12.31 -0.28
N VAL A 31 -3.20 12.31 0.46
CA VAL A 31 -4.02 13.52 0.67
C VAL A 31 -3.21 14.63 1.36
N ALA A 32 -2.33 14.25 2.30
CA ALA A 32 -1.44 15.18 3.00
C ALA A 32 -0.20 15.60 2.18
N ASN A 33 -0.06 15.15 0.94
CA ASN A 33 1.13 15.35 0.09
C ASN A 33 2.45 14.86 0.74
N LYS A 34 2.38 13.79 1.54
CA LYS A 34 3.52 13.16 2.23
C LYS A 34 4.05 11.92 1.53
N ALA A 35 3.24 11.27 0.70
CA ALA A 35 3.62 10.10 -0.07
C ALA A 35 3.00 10.14 -1.47
N PRO A 36 3.65 9.55 -2.49
CA PRO A 36 3.04 9.37 -3.80
C PRO A 36 2.01 8.23 -3.78
N GLU A 37 1.22 8.16 -4.85
CA GLU A 37 0.44 6.98 -5.20
C GLU A 37 1.35 5.74 -5.31
N CYS A 38 0.83 4.56 -5.02
CA CYS A 38 1.59 3.32 -5.13
C CYS A 38 0.78 2.16 -5.74
N LEU A 39 1.47 1.23 -6.40
CA LEU A 39 1.00 -0.11 -6.69
C LEU A 39 1.70 -1.08 -5.74
N TRP A 40 0.91 -1.79 -4.93
CA TRP A 40 1.42 -2.69 -3.91
C TRP A 40 1.06 -4.14 -4.24
N PHE A 41 2.07 -4.98 -4.40
CA PHE A 41 1.95 -6.41 -4.64
C PHE A 41 2.19 -7.18 -3.34
N LEU A 42 1.21 -7.99 -2.94
CA LEU A 42 1.23 -8.78 -1.71
C LEU A 42 0.44 -10.08 -1.86
N GLU A 43 0.63 -10.98 -0.92
CA GLU A 43 -0.19 -12.18 -0.71
C GLU A 43 -0.85 -12.13 0.67
N HIS A 44 -1.97 -12.82 0.85
CA HIS A 44 -2.59 -13.01 2.16
C HIS A 44 -2.27 -14.41 2.71
N PRO A 45 -2.10 -14.58 4.04
CA PRO A 45 -2.03 -15.90 4.63
C PRO A 45 -3.36 -16.65 4.42
N PRO A 46 -3.35 -17.99 4.47
CA PRO A 46 -4.59 -18.77 4.46
C PRO A 46 -5.48 -18.40 5.65
N LEU A 47 -6.80 -18.53 5.45
CA LEU A 47 -7.81 -18.32 6.50
C LEU A 47 -7.76 -19.43 7.56
#